data_AF-A0A8J6H0N6-F1
#
_entry.id   AF-A0A8J6H0N6-F1
#
_cell.length_a   1.000
_cell.length_b   1.000
_cell.length_c   1.000
_cell.angle_alpha   90.00
_cell.angle_beta   90.00
_cell.angle_gamma   90.00
#
_symmetry.space_group_name_H-M   'P 1'
#
loop_
_entity.id
_entity.type
_entity.pdbx_description
1 polymer ?
#
loop_
_entity_poly.entity_id
_entity_poly.type
_entity_poly.pdbx_seq_one_letter_code
_entity_poly.pdbx_strand_id
1 'polypeptide(L)'
;METCLCPLTRSFRPDFVLIRQHAFGMAENEDFRHLVIGMQYAGLPSVNSLESIYNFCDKPWVFAQMVTIFKTLGGEKFPLIEQTYYPNHREMVGGRLGL
;
A
#
# COMPACT_ATOMS: atom_id res chain seq x y z
N MET A 1 -35.10 29.86 11.67
CA MET A 1 -34.73 28.44 11.66
C MET A 1 -33.27 28.38 11.26
N GLU A 2 -32.48 27.76 12.12
CA GLU A 2 -31.03 27.91 12.22
C GLU A 2 -30.26 27.54 10.95
N THR A 3 -29.26 28.36 10.64
CA THR A 3 -28.17 28.01 9.74
C THR A 3 -27.36 26.89 10.40
N CYS A 4 -27.56 25.65 9.95
CA CYS A 4 -26.73 24.53 10.36
C CYS A 4 -25.29 24.80 9.88
N LEU A 5 -24.37 25.01 10.83
CA LEU A 5 -22.93 25.10 10.63
C LEU A 5 -22.38 23.71 10.22
N CYS A 6 -22.69 23.25 9.00
CA CYS A 6 -21.92 22.17 8.39
C CYS A 6 -20.58 22.75 7.91
N PRO A 7 -19.43 22.13 8.22
CA PRO A 7 -18.17 22.55 7.60
C PRO A 7 -18.36 22.54 6.08
N LEU A 8 -17.91 23.62 5.44
CA LEU A 8 -18.10 23.96 4.04
C LEU A 8 -17.64 22.82 3.12
N THR A 9 -18.51 21.85 2.88
CA THR A 9 -18.19 20.68 2.05
C THR A 9 -18.21 21.13 0.60
N ARG A 10 -17.04 21.08 -0.06
CA ARG A 10 -16.90 21.42 -1.47
C ARG A 10 -16.83 20.15 -2.31
N SER A 11 -17.76 20.00 -3.22
CA SER A 11 -17.76 18.91 -4.19
C SER A 11 -17.01 19.33 -5.46
N PHE A 12 -16.22 18.41 -6.02
CA PHE A 12 -15.56 18.59 -7.30
C PHE A 12 -15.41 17.23 -7.99
N ARG A 13 -15.14 17.24 -9.29
CA ARG A 13 -14.87 16.07 -10.10
C ARG A 13 -13.43 16.16 -10.59
N PRO A 14 -12.47 15.42 -10.01
CA PRO A 14 -11.10 15.43 -10.50
C PRO A 14 -11.03 14.74 -11.86
N ASP A 15 -10.19 15.26 -12.74
CA ASP A 15 -9.84 14.58 -14.00
C ASP A 15 -8.57 13.72 -13.84
N PHE A 16 -7.79 13.96 -12.78
CA PHE A 16 -6.55 13.25 -12.46
C PHE A 16 -6.23 13.38 -10.96
N VAL A 17 -5.53 12.41 -10.37
CA VAL A 17 -5.12 12.43 -8.96
C VAL A 17 -3.62 12.20 -8.79
N LEU A 18 -2.96 13.01 -7.95
CA LEU A 18 -1.59 12.76 -7.50
C LEU A 18 -1.62 12.35 -6.02
N ILE A 19 -1.22 11.12 -5.72
CA ILE A 19 -1.23 10.60 -4.34
C ILE A 19 0.17 10.74 -3.73
N ARG A 20 0.29 11.53 -2.67
CA ARG A 20 1.54 11.81 -1.96
C ARG A 20 1.57 11.30 -0.51
N GLN A 21 0.44 10.77 -0.05
CA GLN A 21 0.26 10.25 1.31
C GLN A 21 0.10 8.74 1.28
N HIS A 22 0.37 8.10 2.42
CA HIS A 22 0.15 6.67 2.58
C HIS A 22 -1.36 6.37 2.53
N ALA A 23 -1.75 5.44 1.66
CA ALA A 23 -3.13 4.96 1.57
C ALA A 23 -3.51 4.03 2.72
N PHE A 24 -2.52 3.48 3.44
CA PHE A 24 -2.72 2.57 4.55
C PHE A 24 -1.59 2.72 5.58
N GLY A 25 -1.98 2.81 6.85
CA GLY A 25 -1.16 2.68 8.04
C GLY A 25 -1.87 1.76 9.04
N MET A 26 -1.09 1.08 9.88
CA MET A 26 -1.61 0.17 10.90
C MET A 26 -2.11 0.89 12.16
N ALA A 27 -1.85 2.19 12.29
CA ALA A 27 -2.35 2.99 13.40
C ALA A 27 -3.85 3.28 13.24
N GLU A 28 -4.50 3.65 14.35
CA GLU A 28 -5.90 4.03 14.33
C GLU A 28 -6.15 5.19 13.34
N ASN A 29 -7.19 5.06 12.52
CA ASN A 29 -7.61 6.05 11.52
C ASN A 29 -6.64 6.30 10.36
N GLU A 30 -5.71 5.39 10.09
CA GLU A 30 -4.80 5.47 8.92
C GLU A 30 -5.18 4.51 7.78
N ASP A 31 -6.43 4.03 7.72
CA ASP A 31 -6.91 3.15 6.64
C ASP A 31 -7.75 3.92 5.59
N PHE A 32 -7.10 4.30 4.50
CA PHE A 32 -7.70 5.04 3.38
C PHE A 32 -7.86 4.18 2.11
N ARG A 33 -7.73 2.85 2.22
CA ARG A 33 -7.82 1.94 1.06
C ARG A 33 -9.15 2.06 0.33
N HIS A 34 -10.23 2.33 1.06
CA HIS A 34 -11.56 2.57 0.50
C HIS A 34 -11.60 3.78 -0.45
N LEU A 35 -10.81 4.84 -0.19
CA LEU A 35 -10.70 5.98 -1.11
C LEU A 35 -10.00 5.60 -2.41
N VAL A 36 -8.92 4.81 -2.32
CA VAL A 36 -8.21 4.30 -3.51
C VAL A 36 -9.12 3.43 -4.37
N ILE A 37 -9.89 2.54 -3.74
CA ILE A 37 -10.89 1.72 -4.44
C ILE A 37 -11.94 2.61 -5.11
N GLY A 38 -12.46 3.64 -4.42
CA GLY A 38 -13.44 4.57 -4.97
C GLY A 38 -12.90 5.34 -6.19
N MET A 39 -11.64 5.80 -6.14
CA MET A 39 -10.99 6.47 -7.26
C MET A 39 -10.79 5.53 -8.46
N GLN A 40 -10.42 4.26 -8.21
CA GLN A 40 -10.25 3.25 -9.25
C GLN A 40 -11.60 2.91 -9.90
N TYR A 41 -12.64 2.76 -9.08
CA TYR A 41 -14.00 2.51 -9.54
C TYR A 41 -14.54 3.67 -10.39
N ALA A 42 -14.19 4.91 -10.05
CA ALA A 42 -14.51 6.09 -10.84
C ALA A 42 -13.70 6.23 -12.15
N GLY A 43 -12.71 5.35 -12.39
CA GLY A 43 -11.86 5.37 -13.57
C GLY A 43 -10.88 6.54 -13.60
N LEU A 44 -10.46 7.04 -12.44
CA LEU A 44 -9.57 8.20 -12.36
C LEU A 44 -8.12 7.81 -12.71
N PRO A 45 -7.47 8.52 -13.64
CA PRO A 45 -6.03 8.39 -13.83
C PRO A 45 -5.28 8.97 -12.63
N SER A 46 -4.15 8.35 -12.28
CA SER A 46 -3.36 8.72 -11.11
C SER A 46 -1.86 8.49 -11.30
N VAL A 47 -1.06 9.26 -10.56
CA VAL A 47 0.37 8.96 -10.32
C VAL A 47 0.62 8.74 -8.82
N ASN A 48 1.22 7.60 -8.42
CA ASN A 48 1.37 6.37 -9.21
C ASN A 48 -0.02 5.77 -9.57
N SER A 49 -0.05 4.70 -10.37
CA SER A 49 -1.32 4.05 -10.71
C SER A 49 -2.05 3.60 -9.43
N LEU A 50 -3.38 3.73 -9.40
CA LEU A 50 -4.18 3.33 -8.24
C LEU A 50 -4.03 1.84 -7.92
N GLU A 51 -3.84 1.01 -8.94
CA GLU A 51 -3.48 -0.41 -8.79
C GLU A 51 -2.16 -0.58 -8.03
N SER A 52 -1.11 0.14 -8.40
CA SER A 52 0.18 0.06 -7.69
C SER A 52 0.05 0.55 -6.25
N ILE A 53 -0.71 1.61 -6.01
CA ILE A 53 -0.93 2.17 -4.67
C ILE A 53 -1.68 1.17 -3.78
N TYR A 54 -2.70 0.51 -4.33
CA TYR A 54 -3.43 -0.53 -3.63
C TYR A 54 -2.52 -1.71 -3.26
N ASN A 55 -1.72 -2.20 -4.22
CA ASN A 55 -0.74 -3.26 -3.97
C ASN A 55 0.36 -2.86 -2.98
N PHE A 56 0.71 -1.57 -2.89
CA PHE A 56 1.72 -1.07 -1.95
C PHE A 56 1.24 -0.94 -0.50
N CYS A 57 -0.03 -1.25 -0.21
CA CYS A 57 -0.57 -1.17 1.15
C CYS A 57 0.00 -2.25 2.10
N ASP A 58 0.58 -3.33 1.57
CA ASP A 58 1.22 -4.38 2.38
C ASP A 58 2.72 -4.48 2.11
N LYS A 59 3.55 -4.13 3.10
CA LYS A 59 5.02 -4.17 2.95
C LYS A 59 5.55 -5.57 2.59
N PRO A 60 5.09 -6.68 3.22
CA PRO A 60 5.54 -8.01 2.83
C PRO A 60 5.15 -8.39 1.40
N TRP A 61 4.00 -7.91 0.92
CA TRP A 61 3.56 -8.11 -0.48
C TRP A 61 4.50 -7.43 -1.47
N VAL A 62 4.88 -6.18 -1.19
CA VAL A 62 5.89 -5.47 -2.00
C VAL A 62 7.24 -6.18 -1.95
N PHE A 63 7.65 -6.67 -0.78
CA PHE A 63 8.91 -7.40 -0.62
C PHE A 63 8.93 -8.72 -1.42
N ALA A 64 7.80 -9.41 -1.56
CA ALA A 64 7.69 -10.60 -2.40
C ALA A 64 8.02 -10.32 -3.89
N GLN A 65 7.71 -9.12 -4.38
CA GLN A 65 8.12 -8.69 -5.73
C GLN A 65 9.65 -8.52 -5.79
N MET A 66 10.27 -7.97 -4.75
CA MET A 66 11.74 -7.87 -4.66
C MET A 66 12.41 -9.24 -4.60
N VAL A 67 11.83 -10.21 -3.88
CA VAL A 67 12.31 -11.60 -3.86
C VAL A 67 12.26 -12.22 -5.26
N THR A 68 11.23 -11.91 -6.05
CA THR A 68 11.13 -12.38 -7.44
C THR A 68 12.24 -11.78 -8.32
N ILE A 69 12.55 -10.49 -8.15
CA ILE A 69 13.66 -9.82 -8.83
C ILE A 69 15.00 -10.44 -8.42
N PHE A 70 15.21 -10.67 -7.12
CA PHE A 70 16.40 -11.33 -6.58
C PHE A 70 16.62 -12.71 -7.22
N LYS A 71 15.59 -13.55 -7.28
CA LYS A 71 15.66 -14.88 -7.91
C LYS A 71 16.00 -14.83 -9.40
N THR A 72 15.62 -13.75 -10.08
CA THR A 72 15.85 -13.57 -11.51
C THR A 72 17.25 -13.02 -11.81
N LEU A 73 17.72 -12.05 -11.02
CA LEU A 73 18.97 -11.32 -11.29
C LEU A 73 20.18 -11.88 -10.52
N GLY A 74 19.96 -12.58 -9.41
CA GLY A 74 21.00 -13.05 -8.50
C GLY A 74 21.52 -11.96 -7.56
N GLY A 75 22.12 -12.39 -6.44
CA GLY A 75 22.58 -11.49 -5.37
C GLY A 75 23.70 -10.53 -5.76
N GLU A 76 24.48 -10.84 -6.80
CA GLU A 76 25.51 -9.92 -7.29
C GLU A 76 24.90 -8.65 -7.93
N LYS A 77 23.78 -8.78 -8.64
CA LYS A 77 23.11 -7.66 -9.33
C LYS A 77 22.04 -7.00 -8.49
N PHE A 78 21.39 -7.77 -7.62
CA PHE A 78 20.34 -7.28 -6.75
C PHE A 78 20.55 -7.87 -5.35
N PRO A 79 21.39 -7.25 -4.49
CA PRO A 79 21.72 -7.79 -3.16
C PRO A 79 20.57 -7.54 -2.17
N LEU A 80 19.51 -8.35 -2.27
CA LEU A 80 18.37 -8.29 -1.35
C LEU A 80 18.75 -8.88 0.01
N ILE A 81 18.37 -8.20 1.10
CA ILE A 81 18.54 -8.71 2.45
C ILE A 81 17.74 -10.02 2.64
N GLU A 82 18.34 -11.00 3.30
CA GLU A 82 17.63 -12.21 3.71
C GLU A 82 16.60 -11.86 4.80
N GLN A 83 15.32 -12.10 4.50
CA GLN A 83 14.21 -11.80 5.41
C GLN A 83 13.22 -12.97 5.42
N THR A 84 12.78 -13.35 6.62
CA THR A 84 11.73 -14.36 6.83
C THR A 84 10.40 -13.65 7.13
N TYR A 85 9.34 -14.01 6.40
CA TYR A 85 7.98 -13.52 6.66
C TYR A 85 7.26 -14.47 7.63
N TYR A 86 6.66 -13.90 8.68
CA TYR A 86 5.83 -14.63 9.63
C TYR A 86 4.38 -14.13 9.52
N PRO A 87 3.42 -14.98 9.09
CA PRO A 87 2.00 -14.58 9.00
C PRO A 87 1.40 -14.18 10.36
N ASN A 88 1.94 -14.75 11.44
CA ASN A 88 1.54 -14.46 12.81
C ASN A 88 2.66 -14.87 13.80
N HIS A 89 2.50 -14.50 15.07
CA HIS A 89 3.51 -14.71 16.12
C HIS A 89 3.82 -16.19 16.42
N ARG A 90 2.96 -17.15 16.07
CA ARG A 90 3.18 -18.58 16.36
C ARG A 90 4.31 -19.18 15.53
N GLU A 91 4.52 -18.64 14.33
CA GLU A 91 5.58 -19.05 13.42
C GLU A 91 6.94 -18.47 13.82
N MET A 92 6.98 -17.51 14.75
CA MET A 92 8.23 -16.91 15.27
C MET A 92 8.91 -17.83 16.30
N VAL A 93 9.07 -19.11 15.96
CA VAL A 93 9.85 -20.06 16.74
C VAL A 93 11.33 -19.92 16.35
N GLY A 94 12.20 -19.71 17.34
CA GLY A 94 13.63 -19.47 17.14
C GLY A 94 14.37 -20.69 16.57
N GLY A 95 14.20 -20.93 15.27
CA GLY A 95 14.88 -21.96 14.52
C GLY A 95 15.07 -21.48 13.09
N ARG A 96 16.34 -21.30 12.68
CA ARG A 96 16.73 -20.91 11.33
C ARG A 96 16.07 -21.81 10.28
N LEU A 97 15.01 -21.32 9.65
CA LEU A 97 14.61 -21.72 8.30
C LEU A 97 14.91 -20.52 7.40
N GLY A 98 16.21 -20.34 7.15
CA GLY A 98 16.69 -19.46 6.08
C GLY A 98 16.37 -20.10 4.73
N LEU A 99 16.12 -19.25 3.75
CA LEU A 99 16.05 -19.62 2.33
C LEU A 99 17.48 -19.82 1.78
#